data_AF-A0A259KTA0-F1
#
_entry.id   AF-A0A259KTA0-F1
#
_cell.length_a   1.000
_cell.length_b   1.000
_cell.length_c   1.000
_cell.angle_alpha   90.00
_cell.angle_beta   90.00
_cell.angle_gamma   90.00
#
_symmetry.space_group_name_H-M   'P 1'
#
loop_
_entity.id
_entity.type
_entity.pdbx_description
1 polymer ?
#
loop_
_entity_poly.entity_id
_entity_poly.type
_entity_poly.pdbx_seq_one_letter_code
_entity_poly.pdbx_strand_id
1 'polypeptide(L)'
;MADTLIKVDLNQSAYDNDMVHNRWHPDIPMVAWVKPGDDFIVETYDWTGGFIQNNDSADDVRDIDLSIVHFLSGPIGVKGAEPGDLLVVDLLDIGAMPSSQWGFNGFFSKKNGGGFLTDHFPQAQKSIWDFKGMFTSSRHIPGVNFAGLIHPGLIGCLPDPKLLETWNKREVDFIATNPTRVPPLANPPFGPTAHMGRLTGEAKAKAAAEGARTVPPREHGGNCDIK
;
A
#
# COMPACT_ATOMS: atom_id res chain seq x y z
N MET A 1 10.32 25.06 6.74
CA MET A 1 10.14 23.80 6.00
C MET A 1 9.70 22.77 7.02
N ALA A 2 8.67 22.00 6.70
CA ALA A 2 8.22 20.92 7.57
C ALA A 2 9.29 19.83 7.64
N ASP A 3 9.42 19.18 8.81
CA ASP A 3 10.40 18.11 9.00
C ASP A 3 9.90 16.79 8.38
N THR A 4 10.83 16.01 7.81
CA THR A 4 10.53 14.64 7.36
C THR A 4 10.46 13.71 8.55
N LEU A 5 9.24 13.30 8.90
CA LEU A 5 8.91 12.49 10.08
C LEU A 5 9.25 11.01 9.88
N ILE A 6 8.98 10.50 8.67
CA ILE A 6 9.30 9.13 8.26
C ILE A 6 10.14 9.21 7.00
N LYS A 7 11.31 8.58 7.04
CA LYS A 7 12.27 8.54 5.93
C LYS A 7 12.32 7.15 5.32
N VAL A 8 12.58 7.10 4.01
CA VAL A 8 12.68 5.87 3.23
C VAL A 8 13.98 5.87 2.42
N ASP A 9 14.77 4.81 2.56
CA ASP A 9 15.85 4.49 1.63
C ASP A 9 15.34 3.44 0.63
N LEU A 10 15.22 3.83 -0.64
CA LEU A 10 14.75 2.94 -1.71
C LEU A 10 15.72 1.79 -2.02
N ASN A 11 16.96 1.84 -1.54
CA ASN A 11 17.91 0.72 -1.65
C ASN A 11 17.82 -0.27 -0.48
N GLN A 12 17.07 0.09 0.57
CA GLN A 12 16.83 -0.76 1.73
C GLN A 12 15.55 -1.58 1.53
N SER A 13 15.57 -2.84 1.99
CA SER A 13 14.35 -3.64 2.07
C SER A 13 13.32 -2.94 2.98
N ALA A 14 12.07 -2.86 2.53
CA ALA A 14 11.00 -2.29 3.35
C ALA A 14 10.80 -3.03 4.69
N TYR A 15 11.18 -4.31 4.78
CA TYR A 15 11.15 -5.08 6.03
C TYR A 15 12.18 -4.63 7.07
N ASP A 16 13.25 -3.95 6.65
CA ASP A 16 14.29 -3.45 7.55
C ASP A 16 13.97 -2.06 8.10
N ASN A 17 12.94 -1.39 7.56
CA ASN A 17 12.45 -0.10 8.04
C ASN A 17 11.34 -0.31 9.06
N ASP A 18 11.61 -0.03 10.34
CA ASP A 18 10.65 -0.22 11.44
C ASP A 18 9.51 0.81 11.46
N MET A 19 9.60 1.86 10.64
CA MET A 19 8.57 2.87 10.46
C MET A 19 7.52 2.49 9.40
N VAL A 20 7.61 1.27 8.87
CA VAL A 20 6.77 0.75 7.79
C VAL A 20 6.00 -0.49 8.26
N HIS A 21 4.80 -0.72 7.74
CA HIS A 21 4.03 -1.95 7.96
C HIS A 21 3.23 -2.32 6.70
N ASN A 22 2.77 -3.57 6.57
CA ASN A 22 1.96 -4.00 5.40
C ASN A 22 0.68 -4.76 5.76
N ARG A 23 0.24 -4.66 7.01
CA ARG A 23 -1.03 -5.19 7.51
C ARG A 23 -1.74 -4.14 8.35
N TRP A 24 -3.06 -4.22 8.40
CA TRP A 24 -3.85 -3.47 9.37
C TRP A 24 -4.05 -4.30 10.64
N HIS A 25 -3.61 -3.75 11.78
CA HIS A 25 -3.78 -4.39 13.09
C HIS A 25 -3.74 -3.33 14.21
N PRO A 26 -4.62 -3.39 15.22
CA PRO A 26 -4.70 -2.39 16.30
C PRO A 26 -3.40 -2.23 17.09
N ASP A 27 -2.67 -3.33 17.28
CA ASP A 27 -1.48 -3.36 18.14
C ASP A 27 -0.18 -2.87 17.49
N ILE A 28 -0.19 -2.45 16.21
CA ILE A 28 1.03 -1.92 15.57
C ILE A 28 1.42 -0.61 16.28
N PRO A 29 2.63 -0.52 16.89
CA PRO A 29 3.01 0.67 17.63
C PRO A 29 3.16 1.89 16.73
N MET A 30 2.78 3.06 17.25
CA MET A 30 3.03 4.34 16.58
C MET A 30 4.53 4.55 16.36
N VAL A 31 4.91 4.96 15.15
CA VAL A 31 6.31 5.13 14.75
C VAL A 31 6.83 6.53 15.08
N ALA A 32 5.90 7.49 15.16
CA ALA A 32 6.11 8.88 15.54
C ALA A 32 4.86 9.45 16.23
N TRP A 33 5.02 10.58 16.92
CA TRP A 33 3.92 11.29 17.60
C TRP A 33 3.94 12.77 17.26
N VAL A 34 2.80 13.30 16.82
CA VAL A 34 2.57 14.71 16.48
C VAL A 34 1.47 15.31 17.35
N LYS A 35 1.36 16.64 17.35
CA LYS A 35 0.24 17.38 17.94
C LYS A 35 -0.77 17.73 16.85
N PRO A 36 -2.06 17.93 17.20
CA PRO A 36 -3.01 18.52 16.28
C PRO A 36 -2.49 19.85 15.71
N GLY A 37 -2.52 19.99 14.38
CA GLY A 37 -2.05 21.18 13.66
C GLY A 37 -0.57 21.18 13.26
N ASP A 38 0.20 20.12 13.54
CA ASP A 38 1.58 20.01 13.06
C ASP A 38 1.61 19.64 11.55
N ASP A 39 2.46 20.34 10.79
CA ASP A 39 2.81 20.00 9.40
C ASP A 39 4.10 19.16 9.35
N PHE A 40 4.12 18.11 8.54
CA PHE A 40 5.26 17.21 8.40
C PHE A 40 5.30 16.53 7.01
N ILE A 41 6.46 15.94 6.68
CA ILE A 41 6.65 15.17 5.44
C ILE A 41 6.75 13.68 5.78
N VAL A 42 6.15 12.83 4.94
CA VAL A 42 6.25 11.37 5.00
C VAL A 42 6.79 10.87 3.66
N GLU A 43 7.95 10.22 3.68
CA GLU A 43 8.45 9.48 2.51
C GLU A 43 7.84 8.08 2.49
N THR A 44 7.66 7.53 1.29
CA THR A 44 7.03 6.22 1.08
C THR A 44 7.84 5.36 0.12
N TYR A 45 7.80 4.05 0.32
CA TYR A 45 8.11 3.11 -0.76
C TYR A 45 6.97 3.14 -1.78
N ASP A 46 7.24 2.72 -3.03
CA ASP A 46 6.12 2.26 -3.86
C ASP A 46 5.48 1.03 -3.19
N TRP A 47 4.22 0.76 -3.52
CA TRP A 47 3.44 -0.27 -2.86
C TRP A 47 4.07 -1.68 -2.87
N THR A 48 4.97 -1.97 -3.81
CA THR A 48 5.69 -3.25 -3.93
C THR A 48 7.01 -3.28 -3.19
N GLY A 49 7.48 -2.15 -2.64
CA GLY A 49 8.78 -2.06 -1.98
C GLY A 49 9.96 -2.15 -2.93
N GLY A 50 9.81 -1.64 -4.16
CA GLY A 50 10.86 -1.65 -5.19
C GLY A 50 10.95 -2.93 -6.02
N PHE A 51 9.95 -3.82 -5.96
CA PHE A 51 9.99 -5.09 -6.72
C PHE A 51 9.94 -4.85 -8.24
N ILE A 52 9.09 -3.91 -8.68
CA ILE A 52 8.91 -3.61 -10.11
C ILE A 52 10.04 -2.68 -10.59
N GLN A 53 10.64 -3.03 -11.72
CA GLN A 53 11.82 -2.36 -12.26
C GLN A 53 11.50 -1.50 -13.48
N ASN A 54 12.27 -0.44 -13.68
CA ASN A 54 12.26 0.36 -14.90
C ASN A 54 13.02 -0.37 -16.03
N ASN A 55 12.34 -1.32 -16.65
CA ASN A 55 12.84 -2.06 -17.81
C ASN A 55 11.67 -2.41 -18.75
N ASP A 56 11.98 -3.09 -19.84
CA ASP A 56 11.01 -3.39 -20.91
C ASP A 56 10.55 -4.87 -20.88
N SER A 57 10.69 -5.55 -19.72
CA SER A 57 10.10 -6.87 -19.48
C SER A 57 8.95 -6.76 -18.47
N ALA A 58 7.87 -7.53 -18.66
CA ALA A 58 6.75 -7.61 -17.72
C ALA A 58 6.87 -8.79 -16.73
N ASP A 59 8.02 -9.46 -16.69
CA ASP A 59 8.23 -10.63 -15.82
C ASP A 59 8.10 -10.27 -14.33
N ASP A 60 8.55 -9.07 -13.94
CA ASP A 60 8.39 -8.58 -12.55
C ASP A 60 6.92 -8.37 -12.18
N VAL A 61 6.09 -7.85 -13.09
CA VAL A 61 4.63 -7.79 -12.90
C VAL A 61 4.01 -9.19 -12.84
N ARG A 62 4.53 -10.15 -13.62
CA ARG A 62 4.03 -11.53 -13.61
C ARG A 62 4.33 -12.24 -12.29
N ASP A 63 5.54 -12.06 -11.77
CA ASP A 63 6.13 -12.93 -10.75
C ASP A 63 6.13 -12.32 -9.34
N ILE A 64 5.69 -11.08 -9.18
CA ILE A 64 5.58 -10.43 -7.87
C ILE A 64 4.73 -11.26 -6.90
N ASP A 65 5.25 -11.40 -5.67
CA ASP A 65 4.46 -11.92 -4.56
C ASP A 65 3.49 -10.85 -4.07
N LEU A 66 2.24 -10.91 -4.54
CA LEU A 66 1.18 -9.99 -4.12
C LEU A 66 0.79 -10.11 -2.64
N SER A 67 1.38 -11.01 -1.85
CA SER A 67 1.17 -11.05 -0.40
C SER A 67 1.95 -9.95 0.35
N ILE A 68 2.99 -9.37 -0.26
CA ILE A 68 3.83 -8.34 0.38
C ILE A 68 3.18 -6.96 0.40
N VAL A 69 2.29 -6.67 -0.55
CA VAL A 69 1.70 -5.33 -0.70
C VAL A 69 0.69 -5.02 0.39
N HIS A 70 0.50 -3.76 0.79
CA HIS A 70 1.24 -2.53 0.45
C HIS A 70 2.19 -2.16 1.60
N PHE A 71 3.40 -1.69 1.34
CA PHE A 71 4.28 -1.13 2.38
C PHE A 71 3.88 0.31 2.71
N LEU A 72 3.28 0.51 3.89
CA LEU A 72 2.73 1.76 4.39
C LEU A 72 3.68 2.42 5.38
N SER A 73 3.86 3.74 5.27
CA SER A 73 4.64 4.52 6.23
C SER A 73 3.75 4.99 7.38
N GLY A 74 4.09 4.60 8.60
CA GLY A 74 3.28 4.82 9.79
C GLY A 74 3.30 3.61 10.71
N PRO A 75 2.39 3.54 11.70
CA PRO A 75 1.31 4.49 12.00
C PRO A 75 1.81 5.76 12.73
N ILE A 76 1.24 6.92 12.42
CA ILE A 76 1.57 8.20 13.09
C ILE A 76 0.54 8.47 14.18
N GLY A 77 0.99 8.62 15.43
CA GLY A 77 0.12 8.94 16.55
C GLY A 77 -0.17 10.44 16.65
N VAL A 78 -1.42 10.80 16.87
CA VAL A 78 -1.83 12.19 17.15
C VAL A 78 -2.20 12.32 18.62
N LYS A 79 -1.54 13.24 19.33
CA LYS A 79 -1.77 13.42 20.77
C LYS A 79 -3.20 13.89 21.03
N GLY A 80 -3.92 13.12 21.85
CA GLY A 80 -5.29 13.41 22.26
C GLY A 80 -6.38 12.92 21.30
N ALA A 81 -6.03 12.20 20.22
CA ALA A 81 -7.04 11.57 19.37
C ALA A 81 -7.65 10.35 20.07
N GLU A 82 -8.97 10.23 20.06
CA GLU A 82 -9.73 9.17 20.73
C GLU A 82 -10.66 8.40 19.76
N PRO A 83 -11.06 7.16 20.08
CA PRO A 83 -12.07 6.46 19.31
C PRO A 83 -13.38 7.25 19.22
N GLY A 84 -13.83 7.55 18.01
CA GLY A 84 -15.03 8.36 17.73
C GLY A 84 -14.73 9.75 17.18
N ASP A 85 -13.47 10.20 17.26
CA ASP A 85 -13.04 11.45 16.61
C ASP A 85 -12.94 11.31 15.08
N LEU A 86 -12.92 12.47 14.42
CA LEU A 86 -12.49 12.60 13.03
C LEU A 86 -11.10 13.20 12.98
N LEU A 87 -10.17 12.49 12.32
CA LEU A 87 -8.87 13.05 11.99
C LEU A 87 -8.97 13.84 10.68
N VAL A 88 -8.80 15.15 10.76
CA VAL A 88 -8.71 16.03 9.58
C VAL A 88 -7.28 15.99 9.07
N VAL A 89 -7.11 15.66 7.78
CA VAL A 89 -5.80 15.60 7.11
C VAL A 89 -5.85 16.50 5.88
N ASP A 90 -5.07 17.57 5.89
CA ASP A 90 -4.85 18.41 4.72
C ASP A 90 -3.64 17.89 3.95
N LEU A 91 -3.86 17.39 2.72
CA LEU A 91 -2.78 17.00 1.82
C LEU A 91 -2.23 18.25 1.12
N LEU A 92 -1.21 18.85 1.73
CA LEU A 92 -0.65 20.14 1.29
C LEU A 92 0.09 20.05 -0.05
N ASP A 93 0.84 18.97 -0.26
CA ASP A 93 1.52 18.66 -1.52
C ASP A 93 1.91 17.17 -1.57
N ILE A 94 2.09 16.63 -2.78
CA ILE A 94 2.54 15.25 -3.01
C ILE A 94 3.44 15.22 -4.26
N GLY A 95 4.54 14.49 -4.20
CA GLY A 95 5.47 14.36 -5.32
C GLY A 95 6.29 13.09 -5.31
N ALA A 96 7.03 12.88 -6.40
CA ALA A 96 7.99 11.79 -6.52
C ALA A 96 9.33 12.17 -5.86
N MET A 97 10.05 11.18 -5.33
CA MET A 97 11.40 11.42 -4.79
C MET A 97 12.34 11.95 -5.88
N PRO A 98 13.22 12.92 -5.60
CA PRO A 98 14.16 13.45 -6.59
C PRO A 98 15.05 12.37 -7.22
N SER A 99 15.37 11.31 -6.48
CA SER A 99 16.15 10.15 -6.93
C SER A 99 15.35 9.13 -7.76
N SER A 100 14.03 9.25 -7.84
CA SER A 100 13.14 8.31 -8.54
C SER A 100 12.05 9.06 -9.31
N GLN A 101 12.40 9.58 -10.50
CA GLN A 101 11.51 10.36 -11.37
C GLN A 101 10.80 9.50 -12.42
N TRP A 102 10.31 8.34 -12.01
CA TRP A 102 9.54 7.43 -12.86
C TRP A 102 8.54 6.62 -12.03
N GLY A 103 7.55 6.04 -12.72
CA GLY A 103 6.60 5.10 -12.14
C GLY A 103 6.16 4.05 -13.16
N PHE A 104 5.30 3.12 -12.74
CA PHE A 104 4.84 2.05 -13.60
C PHE A 104 3.32 1.90 -13.54
N ASN A 105 2.79 1.33 -14.61
CA ASN A 105 1.47 0.73 -14.66
C ASN A 105 1.63 -0.70 -15.19
N GLY A 106 0.73 -1.60 -14.79
CA GLY A 106 0.77 -2.96 -15.30
C GLY A 106 -0.59 -3.64 -15.25
N PHE A 107 -0.69 -4.71 -16.02
CA PHE A 107 -1.78 -5.68 -15.90
C PHE A 107 -1.19 -6.91 -15.23
N PHE A 108 -1.82 -7.38 -14.17
CA PHE A 108 -1.43 -8.66 -13.59
C PHE A 108 -1.91 -9.81 -14.47
N SER A 109 -1.14 -10.89 -14.46
CA SER A 109 -1.58 -12.16 -15.03
C SER A 109 -2.87 -12.62 -14.33
N LYS A 110 -3.80 -13.24 -15.07
CA LYS A 110 -4.99 -13.90 -14.49
C LYS A 110 -4.63 -14.85 -13.34
N LYS A 111 -3.45 -15.46 -13.42
CA LYS A 111 -2.96 -16.45 -12.45
C LYS A 111 -2.31 -15.83 -11.21
N ASN A 112 -2.05 -14.52 -11.21
CA ASN A 112 -1.39 -13.83 -10.10
C ASN A 112 -1.96 -12.41 -9.96
N GLY A 113 -3.18 -12.28 -9.44
CA GLY A 113 -3.86 -10.99 -9.18
C GLY A 113 -5.02 -10.69 -10.13
N GLY A 114 -4.78 -10.72 -11.43
CA GLY A 114 -5.75 -10.29 -12.45
C GLY A 114 -6.15 -8.81 -12.36
N GLY A 115 -7.31 -8.47 -12.91
CA GLY A 115 -7.80 -7.09 -13.02
C GLY A 115 -9.14 -7.03 -13.76
N PHE A 116 -9.63 -5.82 -13.98
CA PHE A 116 -10.99 -5.59 -14.50
C PHE A 116 -11.26 -6.24 -15.86
N LEU A 117 -10.29 -6.19 -16.78
CA LEU A 117 -10.39 -6.76 -18.13
C LEU A 117 -9.57 -8.04 -18.30
N THR A 118 -9.33 -8.80 -17.22
CA THR A 118 -8.46 -9.98 -17.24
C THR A 118 -8.88 -11.06 -18.23
N ASP A 119 -10.15 -11.18 -18.57
CA ASP A 119 -10.60 -12.16 -19.58
C ASP A 119 -10.22 -11.75 -21.01
N HIS A 120 -9.95 -10.46 -21.26
CA HIS A 120 -9.45 -9.95 -22.54
C HIS A 120 -7.92 -9.88 -22.58
N PHE A 121 -7.29 -9.47 -21.46
CA PHE A 121 -5.84 -9.33 -21.32
C PHE A 121 -5.34 -10.20 -20.17
N PRO A 122 -5.24 -11.53 -20.35
CA PRO A 122 -4.93 -12.46 -19.26
C PRO A 122 -3.43 -12.54 -18.91
N GLN A 123 -2.56 -11.96 -19.74
CA GLN A 123 -1.11 -12.01 -19.59
C GLN A 123 -0.61 -10.76 -18.88
N ALA A 124 0.48 -10.89 -18.12
CA ALA A 124 1.09 -9.75 -17.46
C ALA A 124 1.68 -8.77 -18.49
N GLN A 125 1.48 -7.47 -18.27
CA GLN A 125 2.04 -6.40 -19.10
C GLN A 125 2.51 -5.24 -18.21
N LYS A 126 3.40 -4.41 -18.74
CA LYS A 126 3.95 -3.25 -18.04
C LYS A 126 4.10 -2.05 -18.97
N SER A 127 3.80 -0.86 -18.46
CA SER A 127 4.20 0.42 -19.05
C SER A 127 4.93 1.26 -18.01
N ILE A 128 6.02 1.92 -18.41
CA ILE A 128 6.82 2.80 -17.57
C ILE A 128 6.55 4.25 -17.96
N TRP A 129 6.50 5.11 -16.96
CA TRP A 129 6.12 6.51 -17.07
C TRP A 129 7.21 7.38 -16.46
N ASP A 130 7.78 8.29 -17.24
CA ASP A 130 8.81 9.22 -16.77
C ASP A 130 8.16 10.55 -16.34
N PHE A 131 8.55 11.07 -15.18
CA PHE A 131 8.01 12.31 -14.63
C PHE A 131 8.87 13.52 -15.05
N LYS A 132 8.20 14.57 -15.53
CA LYS A 132 8.84 15.80 -16.08
C LYS A 132 8.12 17.01 -15.50
N GLY A 133 8.49 17.39 -14.28
CA GLY A 133 7.75 18.39 -13.51
C GLY A 133 6.34 17.88 -13.22
N MET A 134 5.32 18.62 -13.62
CA MET A 134 3.91 18.22 -13.44
C MET A 134 3.41 17.20 -14.47
N PHE A 135 4.19 16.92 -15.53
CA PHE A 135 3.76 16.10 -16.65
C PHE A 135 4.37 14.70 -16.62
N THR A 136 3.70 13.75 -17.28
CA THR A 136 4.20 12.40 -17.47
C THR A 136 3.97 11.90 -18.90
N SER A 137 4.84 11.01 -19.36
CA SER A 137 4.80 10.37 -20.68
C SER A 137 5.37 8.96 -20.58
N SER A 138 4.92 8.03 -21.44
CA SER A 138 5.44 6.66 -21.49
C SER A 138 6.14 6.38 -22.80
N ARG A 139 7.34 5.78 -22.76
CA ARG A 139 8.01 5.24 -23.95
C ARG A 139 7.23 4.12 -24.65
N HIS A 140 6.29 3.48 -23.95
CA HIS A 140 5.45 2.41 -24.49
C HIS A 140 4.14 2.92 -25.10
N ILE A 141 3.79 4.19 -24.90
CA ILE A 141 2.54 4.78 -25.40
C ILE A 141 2.85 6.10 -26.12
N PRO A 142 3.23 6.05 -27.40
CA PRO A 142 3.61 7.24 -28.16
C PRO A 142 2.47 8.26 -28.29
N GLY A 143 2.82 9.55 -28.32
CA GLY A 143 1.87 10.63 -28.53
C GLY A 143 1.03 11.02 -27.31
N VAL A 144 1.28 10.42 -26.15
CA VAL A 144 0.56 10.72 -24.90
C VAL A 144 1.46 11.51 -23.94
N ASN A 145 0.96 12.68 -23.50
CA ASN A 145 1.56 13.51 -22.46
C ASN A 145 0.45 14.24 -21.70
N PHE A 146 0.45 14.16 -20.37
CA PHE A 146 -0.58 14.79 -19.54
C PHE A 146 -0.04 15.22 -18.17
N ALA A 147 -0.73 16.15 -17.53
CA ALA A 147 -0.43 16.56 -16.16
C ALA A 147 -0.93 15.51 -15.16
N GLY A 148 -0.11 15.17 -14.17
CA GLY A 148 -0.49 14.19 -13.14
C GLY A 148 -1.58 14.73 -12.22
N LEU A 149 -2.59 13.89 -11.94
CA LEU A 149 -3.50 14.08 -10.82
C LEU A 149 -2.96 13.26 -9.65
N ILE A 150 -2.03 13.87 -8.90
CA ILE A 150 -1.25 13.17 -7.88
C ILE A 150 -2.09 12.98 -6.62
N HIS A 151 -2.20 11.75 -6.14
CA HIS A 151 -3.02 11.37 -4.98
C HIS A 151 -2.45 10.12 -4.31
N PRO A 152 -2.71 9.90 -3.01
CA PRO A 152 -2.45 8.61 -2.39
C PRO A 152 -3.57 7.62 -2.76
N GLY A 153 -3.22 6.46 -3.29
CA GLY A 153 -4.20 5.36 -3.45
C GLY A 153 -4.71 4.83 -2.11
N LEU A 154 -3.84 4.87 -1.10
CA LEU A 154 -4.08 4.28 0.22
C LEU A 154 -3.71 5.24 1.35
N ILE A 155 -4.72 5.58 2.18
CA ILE A 155 -4.56 6.33 3.43
C ILE A 155 -5.67 5.97 4.41
N GLY A 156 -5.36 5.84 5.70
CA GLY A 156 -6.36 5.52 6.74
C GLY A 156 -5.76 5.32 8.12
N CYS A 157 -6.62 5.23 9.13
CA CYS A 157 -6.25 4.98 10.53
C CYS A 157 -6.24 3.49 10.88
N LEU A 158 -5.58 3.09 11.97
CA LEU A 158 -5.66 1.71 12.47
C LEU A 158 -7.10 1.33 12.84
N PRO A 159 -7.53 0.08 12.60
CA PRO A 159 -8.80 -0.43 13.10
C PRO A 159 -8.73 -0.68 14.61
N ASP A 160 -9.89 -0.72 15.27
CA ASP A 160 -10.01 -1.34 16.59
C ASP A 160 -10.12 -2.89 16.45
N PRO A 161 -10.03 -3.65 17.56
CA PRO A 161 -10.11 -5.11 17.51
C PRO A 161 -11.42 -5.64 16.90
N LYS A 162 -12.55 -4.99 17.19
CA LYS A 162 -13.87 -5.41 16.71
C LYS A 162 -14.00 -5.25 15.20
N LEU A 163 -13.48 -4.15 14.67
CA LEU A 163 -13.51 -3.86 13.24
C LEU A 163 -12.60 -4.83 12.49
N LEU A 164 -11.39 -5.11 13.01
CA LEU A 164 -10.50 -6.13 12.45
C LEU A 164 -11.17 -7.52 12.40
N GLU A 165 -11.79 -7.95 13.50
CA GLU A 165 -12.52 -9.23 13.56
C GLU A 165 -13.64 -9.29 12.52
N THR A 166 -14.40 -8.19 12.38
CA THR A 166 -15.48 -8.08 11.39
C THR A 166 -14.97 -8.25 9.96
N TRP A 167 -13.83 -7.61 9.64
CA TRP A 167 -13.19 -7.71 8.33
C TRP A 167 -12.73 -9.14 8.03
N ASN A 168 -11.96 -9.72 8.94
CA ASN A 168 -11.43 -11.07 8.77
C ASN A 168 -12.55 -12.08 8.60
N LYS A 169 -13.59 -12.01 9.45
CA LYS A 169 -14.74 -12.91 9.37
C LYS A 169 -15.42 -12.86 8.01
N ARG A 170 -15.86 -11.66 7.58
CA ARG A 170 -16.66 -11.55 6.34
C ARG A 170 -15.86 -11.88 5.09
N GLU A 171 -14.57 -11.55 5.06
CA GLU A 171 -13.70 -11.80 3.91
C GLU A 171 -13.31 -13.27 3.79
N VAL A 172 -13.03 -13.95 4.91
CA VAL A 172 -12.81 -15.40 4.95
C VAL A 172 -14.08 -16.16 4.58
N ASP A 173 -15.24 -15.74 5.12
CA ASP A 173 -16.54 -16.33 4.76
C ASP A 173 -16.82 -16.17 3.24
N PHE A 174 -16.45 -15.02 2.64
CA PHE A 174 -16.58 -14.82 1.20
C PHE A 174 -15.65 -15.73 0.38
N ILE A 175 -14.39 -15.89 0.79
CA ILE A 175 -13.44 -16.83 0.16
C ILE A 175 -14.00 -18.25 0.21
N ALA A 176 -14.61 -18.66 1.32
CA ALA A 176 -15.19 -19.99 1.49
C ALA A 176 -16.33 -20.30 0.49
N THR A 177 -16.97 -19.30 -0.11
CA THR A 177 -17.99 -19.52 -1.15
C THR A 177 -17.42 -20.04 -2.47
N ASN A 178 -16.15 -19.78 -2.77
CA ASN A 178 -15.45 -20.31 -3.93
C ASN A 178 -13.91 -20.32 -3.71
N PRO A 179 -13.39 -21.24 -2.88
CA PRO A 179 -12.02 -21.18 -2.38
C PRO A 179 -10.96 -21.48 -3.45
N THR A 180 -11.34 -22.04 -4.60
CA THR A 180 -10.44 -22.40 -5.70
C THR A 180 -10.52 -21.44 -6.88
N ARG A 181 -11.26 -20.33 -6.77
CA ARG A 181 -11.39 -19.32 -7.83
C ARG A 181 -10.03 -18.68 -8.14
N VAL A 182 -9.77 -18.47 -9.43
CA VAL A 182 -8.59 -17.73 -9.92
C VAL A 182 -9.05 -16.58 -10.83
N PRO A 183 -8.73 -15.31 -10.51
CA PRO A 183 -8.10 -14.83 -9.26
C PRO A 183 -8.96 -15.08 -8.00
N PRO A 184 -8.38 -15.02 -6.78
CA PRO A 184 -9.15 -15.22 -5.55
C PRO A 184 -10.22 -14.13 -5.35
N LEU A 185 -11.23 -14.43 -4.54
CA LEU A 185 -12.34 -13.51 -4.23
C LEU A 185 -11.93 -12.38 -3.27
N ALA A 186 -11.11 -12.71 -2.28
CA ALA A 186 -10.50 -11.79 -1.33
C ALA A 186 -9.14 -12.36 -0.89
N ASN A 187 -8.40 -11.63 -0.05
CA ASN A 187 -7.09 -12.05 0.42
C ASN A 187 -7.13 -12.19 1.96
N PRO A 188 -7.00 -13.41 2.52
CA PRO A 188 -7.07 -13.60 3.96
C PRO A 188 -5.81 -13.05 4.65
N PRO A 189 -5.83 -12.88 5.99
CA PRO A 189 -4.61 -12.67 6.77
C PRO A 189 -3.52 -13.68 6.38
N PHE A 190 -2.29 -13.18 6.24
CA PHE A 190 -1.15 -13.99 5.80
C PHE A 190 0.13 -13.52 6.48
N GLY A 191 0.53 -14.28 7.50
CA GLY A 191 1.68 -13.98 8.36
C GLY A 191 3.07 -14.11 7.71
N PRO A 192 3.36 -15.04 6.78
CA PRO A 192 4.72 -15.26 6.28
C PRO A 192 5.41 -14.02 5.66
N THR A 193 4.64 -13.11 5.07
CA THR A 193 5.14 -11.85 4.48
C THR A 193 4.66 -10.61 5.23
N ALA A 194 4.17 -10.78 6.46
CA ALA A 194 3.68 -9.66 7.26
C ALA A 194 4.85 -8.86 7.87
N HIS A 195 4.91 -7.58 7.50
CA HIS A 195 5.68 -6.56 8.20
C HIS A 195 4.76 -5.84 9.17
N MET A 196 5.02 -6.00 10.47
CA MET A 196 4.19 -5.50 11.57
C MET A 196 4.82 -4.29 12.26
N GLY A 197 5.66 -3.53 11.53
CA GLY A 197 6.40 -2.39 12.07
C GLY A 197 7.29 -2.81 13.24
N ARG A 198 7.11 -2.13 14.37
CA ARG A 198 7.92 -2.32 15.59
C ARG A 198 7.53 -3.52 16.46
N LEU A 199 6.51 -4.30 16.09
CA LEU A 199 6.17 -5.51 16.84
C LEU A 199 7.28 -6.56 16.71
N THR A 200 7.58 -7.27 17.80
CA THR A 200 8.57 -8.35 17.86
C THR A 200 8.03 -9.59 18.58
N GLY A 201 8.74 -10.71 18.46
CA GLY A 201 8.45 -11.94 19.22
C GLY A 201 7.04 -12.50 19.04
N GLU A 202 6.46 -12.98 20.15
CA GLU A 202 5.13 -13.59 20.20
C GLU A 202 4.02 -12.60 19.79
N ALA A 203 4.13 -11.34 20.21
CA ALA A 203 3.18 -10.29 19.83
C ALA A 203 3.14 -10.08 18.31
N LYS A 204 4.32 -10.04 17.67
CA LYS A 204 4.42 -9.99 16.20
C LYS A 204 3.78 -11.23 15.57
N ALA A 205 4.12 -12.42 16.06
CA ALA A 205 3.62 -13.68 15.48
C ALA A 205 2.09 -13.77 15.54
N LYS A 206 1.50 -13.40 16.68
CA LYS A 206 0.04 -13.33 16.87
C LYS A 206 -0.59 -12.30 15.92
N ALA A 207 -0.12 -11.06 15.96
CA ALA A 207 -0.67 -9.98 15.16
C ALA A 207 -0.51 -10.24 13.64
N ALA A 208 0.59 -10.85 13.21
CA ALA A 208 0.81 -11.23 11.82
C ALA A 208 -0.15 -12.32 11.32
N ALA A 209 -0.59 -13.21 12.22
CA ALA A 209 -1.54 -14.28 11.87
C ALA A 209 -2.96 -13.76 11.63
N GLU A 210 -3.35 -12.65 12.27
CA GLU A 210 -4.69 -12.06 12.17
C GLU A 210 -4.73 -10.69 11.49
N GLY A 211 -3.58 -10.08 11.19
CA GLY A 211 -3.50 -8.78 10.54
C GLY A 211 -4.13 -8.77 9.15
N ALA A 212 -5.09 -7.88 8.94
CA ALA A 212 -5.83 -7.81 7.68
C ALA A 212 -4.93 -7.30 6.54
N ARG A 213 -5.15 -7.86 5.35
CA ARG A 213 -4.49 -7.38 4.12
C ARG A 213 -4.95 -5.96 3.81
N THR A 214 -4.04 -5.14 3.30
CA THR A 214 -4.28 -3.73 2.95
C THR A 214 -4.89 -3.53 1.55
N VAL A 215 -5.26 -4.63 0.87
CA VAL A 215 -5.74 -4.63 -0.53
C VAL A 215 -7.09 -3.92 -0.72
N PRO A 216 -8.16 -4.23 0.03
CA PRO A 216 -9.47 -3.62 -0.23
C PRO A 216 -9.66 -2.31 0.55
N PRO A 217 -10.47 -1.37 0.02
CA PRO A 217 -11.02 -0.30 0.83
C PRO A 217 -11.99 -0.85 1.87
N ARG A 218 -12.05 -0.21 3.03
CA ARG A 218 -12.95 -0.58 4.14
C ARG A 218 -13.54 0.67 4.79
N GLU A 219 -14.25 0.47 5.90
CA GLU A 219 -14.95 1.54 6.64
C GLU A 219 -14.04 2.69 7.07
N HIS A 220 -12.75 2.42 7.29
CA HIS A 220 -11.76 3.41 7.71
C HIS A 220 -11.08 4.16 6.55
N GLY A 221 -11.53 3.95 5.31
CA GLY A 221 -10.78 4.32 4.11
C GLY A 221 -9.83 3.20 3.70
N GLY A 222 -8.52 3.41 3.87
CA GLY A 222 -7.52 2.47 3.41
C GLY A 222 -7.32 2.59 1.90
N ASN A 223 -7.33 1.46 1.18
CA ASN A 223 -7.00 1.42 -0.25
C ASN A 223 -8.21 1.78 -1.13
N CYS A 224 -8.58 3.05 -1.13
CA CYS A 224 -9.75 3.55 -1.86
C CYS A 224 -9.49 3.83 -3.34
N ASP A 225 -8.24 4.13 -3.72
CA ASP A 225 -7.85 4.45 -5.10
C ASP A 225 -8.75 5.54 -5.74
N ILE A 226 -9.05 6.60 -4.98
CA ILE A 226 -9.86 7.76 -5.43
C ILE A 226 -8.91 8.85 -5.93
N LYS A 227 -8.85 9.03 -7.26
CA LYS A 227 -8.10 10.09 -7.93
C LYS A 227 -8.72 11.47 -7.80
#